data_AF-A0A4Y2AYY5-F1
#
_entry.id   AF-A0A4Y2AYY5-F1
#
_cell.length_a   1.000
_cell.length_b   1.000
_cell.length_c   1.000
_cell.angle_alpha   90.00
_cell.angle_beta   90.00
_cell.angle_gamma   90.00
#
_symmetry.space_group_name_H-M   'P 1'
#
loop_
_entity.id
_entity.type
_entity.pdbx_description
1 polymer ?
#
loop_
_entity_poly.entity_id
_entity_poly.type
_entity_poly.pdbx_seq_one_letter_code
_entity_poly.pdbx_strand_id
1 'polypeptide(L)' 'MNGHITVNGASHDMRVFRMLSCYIMQEDHLLPYLTVRESIQLAAMLKIPSCVSRQDRKKA' A
#
# COMPACT_ATOMS: atom_id res chain seq x y z
N MET A 1 18.41 14.72 -20.73
CA MET A 1 18.16 13.25 -20.72
C MET A 1 16.71 13.07 -20.33
N ASN A 2 15.87 12.64 -21.27
CA ASN A 2 14.45 12.40 -21.01
C ASN A 2 14.18 10.90 -21.17
N GLY A 3 13.34 10.35 -20.30
CA GLY A 3 12.89 8.97 -20.34
C GLY A 3 11.40 8.90 -20.03
N HIS A 4 10.74 7.85 -20.49
CA HIS A 4 9.33 7.63 -20.21
C HIS A 4 9.17 6.31 -19.44
N ILE A 5 8.36 6.33 -18.39
CA ILE A 5 8.05 5.16 -17.58
C ILE A 5 6.76 4.54 -18.09
N THR A 6 6.77 3.23 -18.31
CA THR A 6 5.59 2.46 -18.70
C THR A 6 5.32 1.37 -17.68
N VAL A 7 4.05 1.10 -17.40
CA VAL A 7 3.60 0.00 -16.54
C VAL A 7 2.83 -0.95 -17.42
N ASN A 8 3.29 -2.20 -17.53
CA ASN A 8 2.70 -3.20 -18.43
C ASN A 8 2.57 -2.71 -19.89
N GLY A 9 3.55 -1.95 -20.39
CA GLY A 9 3.56 -1.41 -21.76
C GLY A 9 2.68 -0.17 -22.00
N ALA A 10 1.88 0.26 -21.01
CA ALA A 10 1.08 1.47 -21.08
C ALA A 10 1.77 2.66 -20.38
N SER A 11 1.45 3.89 -20.80
CA SER A 11 1.86 5.10 -20.09
C SER A 11 1.35 5.05 -18.64
N HIS A 12 2.21 5.40 -17.68
CA HIS A 12 1.88 5.25 -16.28
C HIS A 12 0.83 6.29 -15.83
N ASP A 13 -0.34 5.84 -15.39
CA ASP A 13 -1.19 6.65 -14.52
C ASP A 13 -0.65 6.54 -13.09
N MET A 14 -0.15 7.64 -12.55
CA MET A 14 0.42 7.70 -11.20
C MET A 14 -0.53 7.26 -10.08
N ARG A 15 -1.86 7.34 -10.28
CA ARG A 15 -2.84 6.85 -9.30
C ARG A 15 -2.92 5.33 -9.34
N VAL A 16 -3.04 4.77 -10.54
CA VAL A 16 -3.11 3.32 -10.75
C VAL A 16 -1.81 2.65 -10.32
N PHE A 17 -0.66 3.24 -10.67
CA PHE A 17 0.64 2.72 -10.28
C PHE A 17 0.78 2.61 -8.76
N ARG A 18 0.41 3.66 -8.01
CA ARG A 18 0.42 3.63 -6.53
C ARG A 18 -0.49 2.56 -5.92
N MET A 19 -1.57 2.19 -6.60
CA MET A 19 -2.43 1.10 -6.15
C MET A 19 -1.78 -0.27 -6.36
N LEU A 20 -1.07 -0.46 -7.49
CA LEU A 20 -0.48 -1.74 -7.90
C LEU A 20 0.92 -2.00 -7.32
N SER A 21 1.67 -0.95 -7.00
CA SER A 21 3.06 -1.06 -6.52
C SER A 21 3.16 -0.98 -4.99
N CYS A 22 4.24 -1.53 -4.45
CA CYS A 22 4.68 -1.29 -3.08
C CYS A 22 6.02 -0.55 -3.11
N TYR A 23 6.18 0.48 -2.28
CA TYR A 23 7.42 1.23 -2.12
C TYR A 23 7.77 1.32 -0.64
N ILE A 24 9.02 0.99 -0.30
CA ILE A 24 9.53 1.00 1.07
C ILE A 24 10.60 2.10 1.14
N MET A 25 10.43 3.01 2.08
CA MET A 25 11.39 4.08 2.32
C MET A 25 12.62 3.54 3.06
N GLN A 26 13.74 4.24 2.93
CA GLN A 26 14.96 3.88 3.64
C GLN A 26 14.86 4.15 5.17
N GLU A 27 14.10 5.18 5.56
CA GLU A 27 13.87 5.54 6.95
C GLU A 27 12.50 5.07 7.42
N ASP A 28 12.48 4.42 8.59
CA ASP A 28 11.26 3.90 9.20
C ASP A 28 10.51 4.97 9.99
N HIS A 29 9.31 5.32 9.52
CA HIS A 29 8.41 6.27 10.16
C HIS A 29 7.26 5.53 10.86
N LEU A 30 7.56 4.85 11.97
CA LEU A 30 6.59 4.07 12.73
C LEU A 30 6.04 4.86 13.93
N LEU A 31 4.81 4.53 14.35
CA LEU A 31 4.22 5.11 15.56
C LEU A 31 4.83 4.41 16.79
N PRO A 32 5.54 5.14 17.67
CA PRO A 32 6.37 4.52 18.72
C PRO A 32 5.56 3.83 19.83
N TYR A 33 4.27 4.14 19.93
CA TYR A 33 3.38 3.63 20.98
C TYR A 33 2.50 2.47 20.52
N LEU A 34 2.74 1.95 19.30
CA LEU A 34 2.01 0.80 18.77
C LEU A 34 2.89 -0.44 18.79
N THR A 35 2.26 -1.57 19.12
CA THR A 35 2.87 -2.87 18.86
C THR A 35 2.96 -3.13 17.36
N VAL A 36 3.80 -4.10 16.98
CA VAL A 36 3.92 -4.57 15.58
C VAL A 36 2.56 -5.01 15.04
N ARG A 37 1.79 -5.77 15.85
CA ARG A 37 0.47 -6.27 15.46
C ARG A 37 -0.52 -5.14 15.19
N GLU A 38 -0.56 -4.14 16.08
CA GLU A 38 -1.45 -2.98 15.91
C GLU A 38 -1.08 -2.17 14.67
N SER A 39 0.21 -1.95 14.43
CA SER A 39 0.70 -1.21 13.26
C SER A 39 0.27 -1.88 11.95
N ILE A 40 0.43 -3.21 11.85
CA ILE A 40 0.01 -3.99 10.68
C ILE A 40 -1.51 -3.97 10.54
N GLN A 41 -2.26 -4.16 11.63
CA GLN A 41 -3.73 -4.13 11.59
C GLN A 41 -4.27 -2.79 11.12
N LEU A 42 -3.73 -1.67 11.61
CA LEU A 42 -4.11 -0.33 11.16
C LEU A 42 -3.76 -0.11 9.69
N ALA A 43 -2.55 -0.50 9.26
CA ALA A 43 -2.14 -0.42 7.86
C ALA A 43 -3.08 -1.24 6.94
N ALA A 44 -3.44 -2.46 7.33
CA ALA A 44 -4.38 -3.31 6.60
C ALA A 44 -5.79 -2.69 6.55
N MET A 45 -6.28 -2.13 7.66
CA MET A 45 -7.58 -1.45 7.71
C MET A 45 -7.67 -0.24 6.77
N LEU A 46 -6.54 0.45 6.53
CA LEU A 46 -6.45 1.59 5.62
C LEU A 46 -6.22 1.18 4.16
N LYS A 47 -5.45 0.10 3.92
CA LYS A 47 -5.11 -0.37 2.56
C LYS A 47 -6.24 -1.19 1.91
N ILE A 48 -6.97 -1.97 2.71
CA ILE A 48 -8.01 -2.89 2.19
C ILE A 48 -9.29 -2.11 1.87
N PRO A 49 -9.84 -2.23 0.64
CA PRO A 49 -11.08 -1.57 0.25
C PRO A 49 -12.28 -1.91 1.15
N SER A 50 -13.24 -0.99 1.22
CA SER A 50 -14.49 -1.18 1.97
C SER A 50 -15.40 -2.28 1.41
N CYS A 51 -15.24 -2.65 0.14
CA CYS A 51 -15.99 -3.74 -0.49
C CYS A 51 -15.59 -5.14 0.02
N VAL A 52 -14.45 -5.28 0.69
CA VAL A 52 -14.02 -6.54 1.29
C VAL A 52 -14.74 -6.77 2.62
N SER A 53 -15.35 -7.95 2.77
CA SER A 53 -16.10 -8.30 3.99
C SER A 53 -15.21 -8.21 5.24
N ARG A 54 -15.82 -7.89 6.38
CA ARG A 54 -15.08 -7.80 7.65
C ARG A 54 -14.46 -9.14 8.06
N GLN A 55 -15.07 -10.25 7.66
CA GLN A 55 -14.52 -11.59 7.93
C GLN A 55 -13.27 -11.83 7.08
N ASP A 56 -13.30 -11.47 5.80
CA ASP A 56 -12.17 -11.68 4.91
C ASP A 56 -11.03 -10.71 5.19
N ARG A 57 -11.34 -9.49 5.63
CA ARG A 57 -10.34 -8.52 6.11
C ARG A 57 -9.55 -9.01 7.33
N LYS A 58 -10.15 -9.82 8.19
CA LYS A 58 -9.48 -10.37 9.39
C LYS A 58 -8.61 -11.59 9.09
N LYS A 59 -8.75 -12.19 7.89
CA LYS A 59 -7.97 -13.35 7.44
C LYS A 59 -6.73 -12.96 6.64
N ALA A 60 -6.68 -11.73 6.13
CA ALA A 60 -5.51 -11.13 5.51
C ALA A 60 -4.46 -10.76 6.57
#